data_AF-A0A8G0PFN1-F1
#
_entry.id   AF-A0A8G0PFN1-F1
#
_cell.length_a   1.000
_cell.length_b   1.000
_cell.length_c   1.000
_cell.angle_alpha   90.00
_cell.angle_beta   90.00
_cell.angle_gamma   90.00
#
_symmetry.space_group_name_H-M   'P 1'
#
loop_
_entity.id
_entity.type
_entity.pdbx_description
1 polymer ?
#
loop_
_entity_poly.entity_id
_entity_poly.type
_entity_poly.pdbx_seq_one_letter_code
_entity_poly.pdbx_strand_id
1 'polypeptide(L)'
;MNCNELQENTIGERYMIKRPKALQWFHNGRLVKQSEEERQAGRFELFLDLLYVAIVANFSDDLAENPDGQHLAKYILIFAPAWHIWVDLREIMNSYYTDDLLQRLVILWVMALLVLYANNARLVDEDLSAMQTTAGAYVVARFTTMCTFLICSFASYQHRTQARIMAFFMFIGLFLTIPLFFEDVSIGAKIAVVAVIIFYQEFTWSLTLSPWLKRKLKLTYSTAVDIAHEIDRMAAFFIIILGEFVYSVIVGDPAGVGLTLGYAKAAFTLIIAFCLNWIYVSGDGSLEATHPIRRSAWTAFAFFLLHLPLSASFLIGGHIAAISTRLDEFEEGQRWLLGGGLGVGMFCLWIYGMLYRTHDEDCLIMSKTPRIGMRLVVAIILLSLPATNDDLSTTDFMAVVMSLFAFLVIWETVGGLLKGAQVFEPWTDRNPPLSDTETGE
;
A
#
# COMPACT_ATOMS: atom_id res chain seq x y z
N MET A 1 2.83 -20.91 21.17
CA MET A 1 1.51 -20.34 21.50
C MET A 1 0.67 -21.48 22.04
N ASN A 2 0.49 -21.52 23.36
CA ASN A 2 -0.18 -22.64 24.02
C ASN A 2 -1.70 -22.43 23.92
N CYS A 3 -2.50 -23.49 23.72
CA CYS A 3 -3.97 -23.37 23.56
C CYS A 3 -4.65 -22.66 24.74
N ASN A 4 -4.01 -22.68 25.92
CA ASN A 4 -4.51 -22.04 27.12
C ASN A 4 -4.44 -20.50 27.05
N GLU A 5 -3.42 -19.92 26.40
CA GLU A 5 -3.30 -18.46 26.23
C GLU A 5 -4.37 -17.89 25.28
N LEU A 6 -4.87 -18.70 24.34
CA LEU A 6 -5.98 -18.33 23.46
C LEU A 6 -7.34 -18.33 24.19
N GLN A 7 -7.47 -19.11 25.25
CA GLN A 7 -8.72 -19.35 25.98
C GLN A 7 -8.88 -18.46 27.22
N GLU A 8 -7.79 -18.02 27.86
CA GLU A 8 -7.86 -17.23 29.09
C GLU A 8 -8.50 -15.83 28.90
N ASN A 9 -8.50 -15.30 27.68
CA ASN A 9 -9.08 -13.99 27.35
C ASN A 9 -10.40 -14.05 26.54
N THR A 10 -10.94 -15.23 26.23
CA THR A 10 -12.19 -15.33 25.47
C THR A 10 -13.40 -15.18 26.39
N ILE A 11 -13.76 -13.93 26.70
CA ILE A 11 -15.06 -13.64 27.30
C ILE A 11 -16.13 -14.09 26.29
N GLY A 12 -16.94 -15.07 26.66
CA GLY A 12 -17.99 -15.61 25.79
C GLY A 12 -18.91 -14.50 25.26
N GLU A 13 -18.99 -14.38 23.93
CA GLU A 13 -19.75 -13.32 23.28
C GLU A 13 -21.26 -13.64 23.29
N ARG A 14 -22.08 -12.68 23.72
CA ARG A 14 -23.54 -12.86 23.81
C ARG A 14 -24.32 -12.48 22.55
N TYR A 15 -23.66 -11.89 21.54
CA TYR A 15 -24.32 -11.30 20.37
C TYR A 15 -23.60 -11.68 19.07
N MET A 16 -24.35 -12.23 18.10
CA MET A 16 -23.85 -12.55 16.76
C MET A 16 -23.65 -11.31 15.86
N ILE A 17 -24.43 -10.25 16.11
CA ILE A 17 -24.29 -8.94 15.47
C ILE A 17 -24.07 -7.94 16.59
N LYS A 18 -22.94 -7.25 16.55
CA LYS A 18 -22.54 -6.25 17.53
C LYS A 18 -22.86 -4.87 16.99
N ARG A 19 -23.12 -3.94 17.90
CA ARG A 19 -23.21 -2.53 17.55
C ARG A 19 -21.83 -2.04 17.09
N PRO A 20 -21.71 -1.40 15.92
CA PRO A 20 -20.51 -0.68 15.51
C PRO A 20 -20.16 0.39 16.54
N LYS A 21 -18.97 0.31 17.13
CA LYS A 21 -18.45 1.29 18.10
C LYS A 21 -17.29 2.06 17.47
N ALA A 22 -17.24 3.36 17.69
CA ALA A 22 -16.05 4.14 17.37
C ALA A 22 -14.91 3.70 18.28
N LEU A 23 -13.85 3.16 17.70
CA LEU A 23 -12.67 2.73 18.46
C LEU A 23 -11.94 3.92 19.09
N GLN A 24 -11.92 5.06 18.39
CA GLN A 24 -11.28 6.28 18.86
C GLN A 24 -11.81 7.53 18.17
N TRP A 25 -11.78 8.65 18.87
CA TRP A 25 -12.29 9.93 18.39
C TRP A 25 -11.61 11.10 19.11
N PHE A 26 -11.66 12.28 18.50
CA PHE A 26 -11.32 13.52 19.19
C PHE A 26 -12.57 14.10 19.86
N HIS A 27 -12.45 14.47 21.13
CA HIS A 27 -13.44 15.25 21.86
C HIS A 27 -12.81 16.58 22.28
N ASN A 28 -13.30 17.70 21.75
CA ASN A 28 -12.72 19.04 21.96
C ASN A 28 -11.19 19.09 21.74
N GLY A 29 -10.72 18.40 20.70
CA GLY A 29 -9.30 18.32 20.34
C GLY A 29 -8.45 17.34 21.17
N ARG A 30 -9.02 16.67 22.18
CA ARG A 30 -8.34 15.61 22.93
C ARG A 30 -8.66 14.24 22.34
N LEU A 31 -7.65 13.41 22.12
CA LEU A 31 -7.83 12.03 21.67
C LEU A 31 -8.45 11.20 22.80
N VAL A 32 -9.51 10.48 22.49
CA VAL A 32 -10.15 9.51 23.38
C VAL A 32 -10.14 8.18 22.67
N LYS A 33 -9.61 7.15 23.33
CA LYS A 33 -9.61 5.77 22.85
C LYS A 33 -10.62 4.95 23.65
N GLN A 34 -11.25 3.98 23.00
CA GLN A 34 -12.14 3.04 23.67
C GLN A 34 -11.37 1.97 24.47
N SER A 35 -10.19 1.58 23.99
CA SER A 35 -9.24 0.68 24.64
C SER A 35 -7.84 1.29 24.55
N GLU A 36 -7.00 1.04 25.56
CA GLU A 36 -5.59 1.46 25.55
C GLU A 36 -4.71 0.54 24.70
N GLU A 37 -5.18 -0.68 24.38
CA GLU A 37 -4.47 -1.59 23.48
C GLU A 37 -4.42 -1.03 22.06
N GLU A 38 -3.21 -0.95 21.49
CA GLU A 38 -3.03 -0.60 20.08
C GLU A 38 -3.49 -1.75 19.19
N ARG A 39 -4.35 -1.45 18.22
CA ARG A 39 -4.91 -2.45 17.32
C ARG A 39 -3.89 -2.80 16.23
N GLN A 40 -3.42 -4.03 16.23
CA GLN A 40 -2.73 -4.62 15.08
C GLN A 40 -3.72 -5.16 14.05
N ALA A 41 -3.29 -5.25 12.80
CA ALA A 41 -4.11 -5.82 11.73
C ALA A 41 -4.57 -7.24 12.10
N GLY A 42 -5.88 -7.47 12.10
CA GLY A 42 -6.43 -8.79 12.41
C GLY A 42 -6.08 -9.81 11.32
N ARG A 43 -6.01 -11.10 11.68
CA ARG A 43 -5.81 -12.19 10.69
C ARG A 43 -6.82 -12.15 9.53
N PHE A 44 -8.02 -11.64 9.80
CA PHE A 44 -9.06 -11.46 8.79
C PHE A 44 -8.74 -10.36 7.76
N GLU A 45 -8.03 -9.30 8.17
CA GLU A 45 -7.57 -8.23 7.26
C GLU A 45 -6.48 -8.75 6.32
N LEU A 46 -5.57 -9.58 6.84
CA LEU A 46 -4.56 -10.25 6.03
C LEU A 46 -5.18 -11.25 5.04
N PHE A 47 -6.31 -11.88 5.40
CA PHE A 47 -7.04 -12.75 4.47
C PHE A 47 -7.68 -11.97 3.31
N LEU A 48 -8.23 -10.78 3.58
CA LEU A 48 -8.71 -9.87 2.53
C LEU A 48 -7.57 -9.50 1.57
N ASP A 49 -6.39 -9.21 2.11
CA ASP A 49 -5.21 -8.81 1.34
C ASP A 49 -4.74 -9.87 0.34
N LEU A 50 -4.98 -11.16 0.60
CA LEU A 50 -4.66 -12.22 -0.36
C LEU A 50 -5.40 -12.05 -1.69
N LEU A 51 -6.61 -11.50 -1.68
CA LEU A 51 -7.32 -11.18 -2.92
C LEU A 51 -6.58 -10.11 -3.71
N TYR A 52 -6.02 -9.11 -3.02
CA TYR A 52 -5.29 -8.04 -3.68
C TYR A 52 -4.01 -8.54 -4.35
N VAL A 53 -3.32 -9.55 -3.80
CA VAL A 53 -2.19 -10.23 -4.48
C VAL A 53 -2.60 -10.68 -5.89
N ALA A 54 -3.75 -11.32 -6.03
CA ALA A 54 -4.23 -11.80 -7.33
C ALA A 54 -4.67 -10.65 -8.26
N ILE A 55 -5.34 -9.62 -7.72
CA ILE A 55 -5.79 -8.46 -8.49
C ILE A 55 -4.58 -7.70 -9.06
N VAL A 56 -3.56 -7.45 -8.24
CA VAL A 56 -2.38 -6.71 -8.66
C VAL A 56 -1.59 -7.45 -9.73
N ALA A 57 -1.40 -8.76 -9.55
CA ALA A 57 -0.76 -9.63 -10.54
C ALA A 57 -1.51 -9.59 -11.88
N ASN A 58 -2.85 -9.68 -11.84
CA ASN A 58 -3.66 -9.63 -13.03
C ASN A 58 -3.54 -8.28 -13.75
N PHE A 59 -3.49 -7.16 -13.06
CA PHE A 59 -3.39 -5.86 -13.76
C PHE A 59 -2.00 -5.62 -14.35
N SER A 60 -0.93 -6.05 -13.68
CA SER A 60 0.44 -5.84 -14.17
C SER A 60 0.80 -6.70 -15.37
N ASP A 61 0.26 -7.92 -15.44
CA ASP A 61 0.57 -8.89 -16.50
C ASP A 61 -0.05 -8.50 -17.86
N ASP A 62 -1.21 -7.83 -17.90
CA ASP A 62 -1.80 -7.26 -19.13
C ASP A 62 -0.90 -6.19 -19.77
N LEU A 63 -0.34 -5.33 -18.92
CA LEU A 63 0.56 -4.25 -19.31
C LEU A 63 1.94 -4.77 -19.73
N ALA A 64 2.38 -5.89 -19.16
CA ALA A 64 3.64 -6.51 -19.52
C ALA A 64 3.64 -7.13 -20.92
N GLU A 65 2.51 -7.71 -21.32
CA GLU A 65 2.29 -8.26 -22.66
C GLU A 65 2.18 -7.15 -23.73
N ASN A 66 1.68 -5.96 -23.35
CA ASN A 66 1.47 -4.83 -24.26
C ASN A 66 2.11 -3.55 -23.70
N PRO A 67 3.44 -3.38 -23.81
CA PRO A 67 4.17 -2.37 -23.06
C PRO A 67 4.13 -0.98 -23.75
N ASP A 68 2.93 -0.41 -23.88
CA ASP A 68 2.71 0.90 -24.50
C ASP A 68 1.98 1.90 -23.58
N GLY A 69 1.90 3.16 -24.03
CA GLY A 69 1.27 4.23 -23.26
C GLY A 69 -0.24 4.10 -23.07
N GLN A 70 -0.94 3.42 -23.99
CA GLN A 70 -2.38 3.19 -23.89
C GLN A 70 -2.68 2.15 -22.80
N HIS A 71 -1.95 1.04 -22.78
CA HIS A 71 -2.07 0.02 -21.74
C HIS A 71 -1.61 0.55 -20.38
N LEU A 72 -0.60 1.42 -20.33
CA LEU A 72 -0.22 2.10 -19.09
C LEU A 72 -1.36 2.97 -18.55
N ALA A 73 -2.04 3.72 -19.42
CA ALA A 73 -3.20 4.51 -19.03
C ALA A 73 -4.35 3.62 -18.55
N LYS A 74 -4.66 2.54 -19.28
CA LYS A 74 -5.66 1.52 -18.89
C LYS A 74 -5.35 0.96 -17.50
N TYR A 75 -4.12 0.53 -17.26
CA TYR A 75 -3.64 0.02 -15.97
C TYR A 75 -3.91 1.01 -14.82
N ILE A 76 -3.54 2.29 -14.98
CA ILE A 76 -3.77 3.31 -13.96
C ILE A 76 -5.27 3.49 -13.68
N LEU A 77 -6.09 3.50 -14.74
CA LEU A 77 -7.53 3.71 -14.67
C LEU A 77 -8.28 2.54 -14.02
N ILE A 78 -7.78 1.30 -14.13
CA ILE A 78 -8.39 0.12 -13.48
C ILE A 78 -7.82 -0.15 -12.08
N PHE A 79 -6.55 0.20 -11.82
CA PHE A 79 -5.90 0.01 -10.53
C PHE A 79 -6.44 0.99 -9.47
N ALA A 80 -6.58 2.28 -9.81
CA ALA A 80 -7.00 3.30 -8.85
C ALA A 80 -8.40 3.04 -8.22
N PRO A 81 -9.44 2.63 -8.97
CA PRO A 81 -10.73 2.27 -8.37
C PRO A 81 -10.66 1.04 -7.45
N ALA A 82 -9.84 0.03 -7.78
CA ALA A 82 -9.61 -1.12 -6.91
C ALA A 82 -8.91 -0.68 -5.60
N TRP A 83 -7.89 0.19 -5.70
CA TRP A 83 -7.25 0.83 -4.55
C TRP A 83 -8.26 1.61 -3.68
N HIS A 84 -9.21 2.34 -4.28
CA HIS A 84 -10.24 3.06 -3.51
C HIS A 84 -11.16 2.15 -2.72
N ILE A 85 -11.49 0.95 -3.23
CA ILE A 85 -12.25 -0.04 -2.46
C ILE A 85 -11.42 -0.56 -1.29
N TRP A 86 -10.12 -0.82 -1.48
CA TRP A 86 -9.22 -1.20 -0.38
C TRP A 86 -9.17 -0.11 0.71
N VAL A 87 -9.04 1.15 0.30
CA VAL A 87 -9.07 2.32 1.17
C VAL A 87 -10.36 2.37 1.99
N ASP A 88 -11.52 2.21 1.35
CA ASP A 88 -12.80 2.23 2.06
C ASP A 88 -12.89 1.14 3.13
N LEU A 89 -12.50 -0.09 2.80
CA LEU A 89 -12.52 -1.22 3.73
C LEU A 89 -11.58 -0.97 4.91
N ARG A 90 -10.36 -0.50 4.64
CA ARG A 90 -9.39 -0.10 5.66
C ARG A 90 -9.97 0.95 6.60
N GLU A 91 -10.58 2.01 6.07
CA GLU A 91 -11.18 3.09 6.88
C GLU A 91 -12.36 2.59 7.74
N ILE A 92 -13.20 1.71 7.21
CA ILE A 92 -14.31 1.09 7.96
C ILE A 92 -13.75 0.26 9.12
N MET A 93 -12.73 -0.57 8.86
CA MET A 93 -12.14 -1.44 9.87
C MET A 93 -11.36 -0.64 10.92
N ASN A 94 -10.66 0.41 10.51
CA ASN A 94 -9.99 1.34 11.41
C ASN A 94 -10.97 2.11 12.32
N SER A 95 -12.15 2.46 11.80
CA SER A 95 -13.12 3.28 12.54
C SER A 95 -14.09 2.47 13.42
N TYR A 96 -14.54 1.30 12.94
CA TYR A 96 -15.73 0.60 13.47
C TYR A 96 -15.56 -0.92 13.65
N TYR A 97 -14.35 -1.43 13.86
CA TYR A 97 -14.18 -2.89 13.98
C TYR A 97 -15.04 -3.50 15.09
N THR A 98 -15.78 -4.54 14.72
CA THR A 98 -16.62 -5.35 15.61
C THR A 98 -16.34 -6.84 15.50
N ASP A 99 -15.76 -7.28 14.37
CA ASP A 99 -15.44 -8.67 14.04
C ASP A 99 -16.64 -9.64 14.10
N ASP A 100 -17.84 -9.11 13.94
CA ASP A 100 -19.07 -9.87 14.03
C ASP A 100 -19.44 -10.55 12.69
N LEU A 101 -20.50 -11.35 12.71
CA LEU A 101 -20.94 -12.07 11.52
C LEU A 101 -21.32 -11.12 10.37
N LEU A 102 -21.97 -9.99 10.68
CA LEU A 102 -22.44 -9.05 9.66
C LEU A 102 -21.27 -8.36 8.95
N GLN A 103 -20.29 -7.86 9.72
CA GLN A 103 -19.10 -7.22 9.16
C GLN A 103 -18.30 -8.20 8.28
N ARG A 104 -18.15 -9.46 8.72
CA ARG A 104 -17.50 -10.51 7.92
C ARG A 104 -18.23 -10.80 6.62
N LEU A 105 -19.58 -10.90 6.66
CA LEU A 105 -20.39 -11.15 5.47
C LEU A 105 -20.36 -9.96 4.49
N VAL A 106 -20.39 -8.72 4.98
CA VAL A 106 -20.25 -7.52 4.14
C VAL A 106 -18.87 -7.49 3.46
N ILE A 107 -17.80 -7.80 4.21
CA ILE A 107 -16.46 -7.84 3.64
C ILE A 107 -16.33 -8.95 2.59
N LEU A 108 -16.84 -10.16 2.88
CA LEU A 108 -16.88 -11.26 1.91
C LEU A 108 -17.66 -10.89 0.65
N TRP A 109 -18.78 -10.19 0.80
CA TRP A 109 -19.57 -9.68 -0.33
C TRP A 109 -18.78 -8.68 -1.19
N VAL A 110 -18.07 -7.73 -0.56
CA VAL A 110 -17.20 -6.79 -1.29
C VAL A 110 -16.04 -7.53 -1.97
N MET A 111 -15.46 -8.55 -1.33
CA MET A 111 -14.45 -9.40 -1.96
C MET A 111 -14.99 -10.13 -3.20
N ALA A 112 -16.20 -10.68 -3.15
CA ALA A 112 -16.83 -11.31 -4.30
C ALA A 112 -17.05 -10.32 -5.46
N LEU A 113 -17.43 -9.07 -5.16
CA LEU A 113 -17.54 -8.01 -6.15
C LEU A 113 -16.17 -7.61 -6.73
N LEU A 114 -15.11 -7.59 -5.92
CA LEU A 114 -13.75 -7.35 -6.38
C LEU A 114 -13.24 -8.47 -7.30
N VAL A 115 -13.60 -9.72 -7.03
CA VAL A 115 -13.35 -10.83 -7.96
C VAL A 115 -14.05 -10.57 -9.30
N LEU A 116 -15.33 -10.19 -9.28
CA LEU A 116 -16.06 -9.84 -10.51
C LEU A 116 -15.41 -8.64 -11.25
N TYR A 117 -15.02 -7.60 -10.52
CA TYR A 117 -14.32 -6.43 -11.04
C TYR A 117 -13.02 -6.85 -11.74
N ALA A 118 -12.14 -7.58 -11.06
CA ALA A 118 -10.81 -7.92 -11.57
C ALA A 118 -10.86 -8.84 -12.80
N ASN A 119 -11.82 -9.77 -12.85
CA ASN A 119 -11.98 -10.67 -14.01
C ASN A 119 -12.46 -9.93 -15.28
N ASN A 120 -13.09 -8.76 -15.16
CA ASN A 120 -13.58 -7.98 -16.29
C ASN A 120 -12.69 -6.76 -16.59
N ALA A 121 -11.89 -6.31 -15.62
CA ALA A 121 -11.10 -5.08 -15.71
C ALA A 121 -10.07 -5.09 -16.85
N ARG A 122 -9.54 -6.25 -17.24
CA ARG A 122 -8.64 -6.37 -18.41
C ARG A 122 -9.33 -6.16 -19.75
N LEU A 123 -10.62 -6.46 -19.87
CA LEU A 123 -11.31 -6.44 -21.16
C LEU A 123 -12.12 -5.15 -21.37
N VAL A 124 -11.92 -4.13 -20.52
CA VAL A 124 -12.75 -2.92 -20.49
C VAL A 124 -12.64 -2.07 -21.76
N ASP A 125 -11.56 -2.16 -22.50
CA ASP A 125 -11.34 -1.46 -23.77
C ASP A 125 -11.70 -2.30 -25.00
N GLU A 126 -11.94 -3.60 -24.82
CA GLU A 126 -12.30 -4.55 -25.88
C GLU A 126 -13.80 -4.86 -25.92
N ASP A 127 -14.42 -5.03 -24.74
CA ASP A 127 -15.82 -5.42 -24.60
C ASP A 127 -16.58 -4.44 -23.71
N LEU A 128 -17.66 -3.88 -24.27
CA LEU A 128 -18.56 -3.00 -23.55
C LEU A 128 -19.23 -3.68 -22.37
N SER A 129 -19.56 -4.98 -22.49
CA SER A 129 -20.13 -5.78 -21.40
C SER A 129 -19.14 -5.93 -20.25
N ALA A 130 -17.85 -6.15 -20.56
CA ALA A 130 -16.79 -6.19 -19.55
C ALA A 130 -16.66 -4.83 -18.84
N MET A 131 -16.65 -3.72 -19.59
CA MET A 131 -16.64 -2.37 -19.02
C MET A 131 -17.83 -2.11 -18.09
N GLN A 132 -19.04 -2.41 -18.55
CA GLN A 132 -20.27 -2.25 -17.77
C GLN A 132 -20.26 -3.12 -16.50
N THR A 133 -19.73 -4.35 -16.61
CA THR A 133 -19.60 -5.27 -15.47
C THR A 133 -18.58 -4.77 -14.46
N THR A 134 -17.41 -4.29 -14.92
CA THR A 134 -16.38 -3.67 -14.07
C THR A 134 -16.93 -2.43 -13.34
N ALA A 135 -17.58 -1.52 -14.08
CA ALA A 135 -18.21 -0.33 -13.50
C ALA A 135 -19.35 -0.70 -12.52
N GLY A 136 -20.18 -1.69 -12.88
CA GLY A 136 -21.26 -2.21 -12.04
C GLY A 136 -20.74 -2.79 -10.72
N ALA A 137 -19.73 -3.66 -10.78
CA ALA A 137 -19.09 -4.24 -9.61
C ALA A 137 -18.53 -3.16 -8.67
N TYR A 138 -17.84 -2.15 -9.22
CA TYR A 138 -17.35 -0.99 -8.47
C TYR A 138 -18.48 -0.20 -7.81
N VAL A 139 -19.54 0.13 -8.55
CA VAL A 139 -20.71 0.88 -8.04
C VAL A 139 -21.38 0.13 -6.90
N VAL A 140 -21.60 -1.18 -7.03
CA VAL A 140 -22.24 -1.98 -5.98
C VAL A 140 -21.34 -2.10 -4.74
N ALA A 141 -20.02 -2.26 -4.93
CA ALA A 141 -19.07 -2.28 -3.82
C ALA A 141 -19.07 -0.95 -3.06
N ARG A 142 -19.03 0.16 -3.79
CA ARG A 142 -19.06 1.53 -3.24
C ARG A 142 -20.38 1.89 -2.59
N PHE A 143 -21.50 1.44 -3.15
CA PHE A 143 -22.80 1.56 -2.53
C PHE A 143 -22.86 0.77 -1.21
N THR A 144 -22.25 -0.42 -1.16
CA THR A 144 -22.15 -1.23 0.06
C THR A 144 -21.31 -0.54 1.14
N THR A 145 -20.13 -0.03 0.80
CA THR A 145 -19.27 0.70 1.76
C THR A 145 -19.94 1.99 2.24
N MET A 146 -20.61 2.73 1.34
CA MET A 146 -21.44 3.89 1.66
C MET A 146 -22.55 3.54 2.67
N CYS A 147 -23.31 2.46 2.42
CA CYS A 147 -24.35 2.00 3.34
C CYS A 147 -23.76 1.63 4.71
N THR A 148 -22.57 1.02 4.72
CA THR A 148 -21.86 0.69 5.96
C THR A 148 -21.51 1.94 6.76
N PHE A 149 -20.94 2.98 6.12
CA PHE A 149 -20.69 4.27 6.77
C PHE A 149 -21.98 4.91 7.29
N LEU A 150 -23.06 4.86 6.51
CA LEU A 150 -24.35 5.43 6.90
C LEU A 150 -24.95 4.71 8.12
N ILE A 151 -24.95 3.37 8.13
CA ILE A 151 -25.41 2.54 9.25
C ILE A 151 -24.57 2.80 10.50
N CYS A 152 -23.24 2.80 10.36
CA CYS A 152 -22.32 3.13 11.45
C CYS A 152 -22.55 4.55 12.01
N SER A 153 -23.00 5.50 11.18
CA SER A 153 -23.33 6.87 11.64
C SER A 153 -24.52 6.93 12.62
N PHE A 154 -25.43 5.97 12.55
CA PHE A 154 -26.54 5.85 13.51
C PHE A 154 -26.06 5.18 14.80
N ALA A 155 -25.21 4.16 14.68
CA ALA A 155 -24.66 3.41 15.80
C ALA A 155 -23.62 4.19 16.62
N SER A 156 -22.79 5.03 15.99
CA SER A 156 -21.71 5.79 16.63
C SER A 156 -21.99 7.29 16.57
N TYR A 157 -22.27 7.90 17.73
CA TYR A 157 -22.53 9.34 17.81
C TYR A 157 -21.27 10.16 17.49
N GLN A 158 -20.11 9.67 17.93
CA GLN A 158 -18.82 10.35 17.88
C GLN A 158 -18.33 10.58 16.44
N HIS A 159 -18.67 9.69 15.51
CA HIS A 159 -18.28 9.81 14.10
C HIS A 159 -19.43 10.22 13.19
N ARG A 160 -20.64 10.42 13.73
CA ARG A 160 -21.90 10.59 12.97
C ARG A 160 -21.79 11.59 11.83
N THR A 161 -21.36 12.81 12.12
CA THR A 161 -21.32 13.89 11.13
C THR A 161 -20.34 13.56 10.01
N GLN A 162 -19.15 13.06 10.35
CA GLN A 162 -18.12 12.73 9.37
C GLN A 162 -18.52 11.54 8.50
N ALA A 163 -19.10 10.49 9.10
CA ALA A 163 -19.58 9.32 8.37
C ALA A 163 -20.71 9.66 7.38
N ARG A 164 -21.61 10.59 7.75
CA ARG A 164 -22.67 11.07 6.85
C ARG A 164 -22.15 11.93 5.71
N ILE A 165 -21.15 12.78 5.97
CA ILE A 165 -20.49 13.56 4.92
C ILE A 165 -19.78 12.61 3.94
N MET A 166 -19.06 11.62 4.44
CA MET A 166 -18.42 10.59 3.61
C MET A 166 -19.46 9.85 2.76
N ALA A 167 -20.54 9.36 3.39
CA ALA A 167 -21.61 8.65 2.68
C ALA A 167 -22.30 9.55 1.63
N PHE A 168 -22.48 10.84 1.91
CA PHE A 168 -23.02 11.79 0.93
C PHE A 168 -22.09 12.00 -0.27
N PHE A 169 -20.78 12.17 -0.04
CA PHE A 169 -19.83 12.28 -1.15
C PHE A 169 -19.75 10.99 -1.98
N MET A 170 -19.78 9.83 -1.32
CA MET A 170 -19.86 8.54 -2.00
C MET A 170 -21.13 8.45 -2.85
N PHE A 171 -22.28 8.84 -2.31
CA PHE A 171 -23.56 8.87 -3.03
C PHE A 171 -23.49 9.71 -4.31
N ILE A 172 -22.96 10.94 -4.22
CA ILE A 172 -22.74 11.79 -5.40
C ILE A 172 -21.76 11.14 -6.38
N GLY A 173 -20.70 10.51 -5.87
CA GLY A 173 -19.72 9.78 -6.67
C GLY A 173 -20.33 8.63 -7.49
N LEU A 174 -21.38 7.96 -6.98
CA LEU A 174 -22.09 6.93 -7.74
C LEU A 174 -22.72 7.50 -9.02
N PHE A 175 -23.29 8.71 -8.98
CA PHE A 175 -23.88 9.33 -10.18
C PHE A 175 -22.83 9.70 -11.24
N LEU A 176 -21.58 9.95 -10.84
CA LEU A 176 -20.50 10.22 -11.78
C LEU A 176 -20.15 8.99 -12.64
N THR A 177 -20.50 7.77 -12.19
CA THR A 177 -20.26 6.53 -12.95
C THR A 177 -21.30 6.26 -14.03
N ILE A 178 -22.45 6.94 -13.99
CA ILE A 178 -23.58 6.72 -14.90
C ILE A 178 -23.18 6.73 -16.40
N PRO A 179 -22.34 7.67 -16.88
CA PRO A 179 -21.90 7.67 -18.28
C PRO A 179 -21.18 6.40 -18.75
N LEU A 180 -20.57 5.63 -17.83
CA LEU A 180 -19.84 4.41 -18.19
C LEU A 180 -20.77 3.30 -18.70
N PHE A 181 -22.05 3.33 -18.34
CA PHE A 181 -23.02 2.33 -18.73
C PHE A 181 -23.62 2.53 -20.11
N PHE A 182 -23.49 3.72 -20.69
CA PHE A 182 -24.09 4.03 -21.98
C PHE A 182 -23.16 3.69 -23.15
N GLU A 183 -23.74 3.09 -24.19
CA GLU A 183 -23.01 2.72 -25.41
C GLU A 183 -22.66 3.97 -26.24
N ASP A 184 -23.53 4.98 -26.23
CA ASP A 184 -23.38 6.22 -27.01
C ASP A 184 -22.22 7.12 -26.55
N VAL A 185 -21.63 6.84 -25.38
CA VAL A 185 -20.52 7.62 -24.83
C VAL A 185 -19.20 7.12 -25.43
N SER A 186 -18.45 8.02 -26.07
CA SER A 186 -17.16 7.67 -26.68
C SER A 186 -16.14 7.17 -25.64
N ILE A 187 -15.21 6.31 -26.06
CA ILE A 187 -14.16 5.77 -25.17
C ILE A 187 -13.33 6.87 -24.50
N GLY A 188 -13.00 7.94 -25.24
CA GLY A 188 -12.29 9.09 -24.69
C GLY A 188 -13.08 9.83 -23.60
N ALA A 189 -14.40 9.94 -23.76
CA ALA A 189 -15.26 10.50 -22.71
C ALA A 189 -15.35 9.58 -21.49
N LYS A 190 -15.38 8.25 -21.68
CA LYS A 190 -15.36 7.28 -20.58
C LYS A 190 -14.04 7.34 -19.79
N ILE A 191 -12.90 7.45 -20.47
CA ILE A 191 -11.59 7.67 -19.84
C ILE A 191 -11.61 8.94 -18.98
N ALA A 192 -12.13 10.06 -19.54
CA ALA A 192 -12.25 11.31 -18.81
C ALA A 192 -13.15 11.19 -17.57
N VAL A 193 -14.27 10.45 -17.68
CA VAL A 193 -15.18 10.17 -16.57
C VAL A 193 -14.46 9.40 -15.45
N VAL A 194 -13.70 8.35 -15.78
CA VAL A 194 -12.93 7.58 -14.77
C VAL A 194 -11.87 8.47 -14.10
N ALA A 195 -11.15 9.28 -14.86
CA ALA A 195 -10.18 10.23 -14.31
C ALA A 195 -10.83 11.25 -13.35
N VAL A 196 -12.02 11.77 -13.72
CA VAL A 196 -12.81 12.65 -12.85
C VAL A 196 -13.25 11.93 -11.58
N ILE A 197 -13.69 10.67 -11.66
CA ILE A 197 -14.08 9.88 -10.49
C ILE A 197 -12.89 9.68 -9.55
N ILE A 198 -11.72 9.34 -10.08
CA ILE A 198 -10.49 9.16 -9.28
C ILE A 198 -10.15 10.45 -8.54
N PHE A 199 -10.08 11.57 -9.26
CA PHE A 199 -9.78 12.88 -8.67
C PHE A 199 -10.83 13.30 -7.63
N TYR A 200 -12.12 13.12 -7.97
CA TYR A 200 -13.22 13.41 -7.07
C TYR A 200 -13.12 12.61 -5.77
N GLN A 201 -12.75 11.33 -5.85
CA GLN A 201 -12.61 10.48 -4.69
C GLN A 201 -11.46 10.93 -3.78
N GLU A 202 -10.27 11.18 -4.33
CA GLU A 202 -9.13 11.67 -3.54
C GLU A 202 -9.43 13.03 -2.89
N PHE A 203 -10.08 13.92 -3.64
CA PHE A 203 -10.47 15.23 -3.16
C PHE A 203 -11.50 15.15 -2.03
N THR A 204 -12.57 14.39 -2.21
CA THR A 204 -13.65 14.29 -1.21
C THR A 204 -13.21 13.53 0.05
N TRP A 205 -12.38 12.50 -0.09
CA TRP A 205 -11.75 11.83 1.05
C TRP A 205 -10.87 12.81 1.83
N SER A 206 -9.98 13.54 1.15
CA SER A 206 -9.10 14.55 1.77
C SER A 206 -9.89 15.65 2.47
N LEU A 207 -10.94 16.16 1.82
CA LEU A 207 -11.82 17.19 2.37
C LEU A 207 -12.52 16.70 3.64
N THR A 208 -13.04 15.47 3.63
CA THR A 208 -13.80 14.87 4.74
C THR A 208 -12.95 14.69 5.98
N LEU A 209 -11.70 14.24 5.83
CA LEU A 209 -10.78 14.03 6.94
C LEU A 209 -10.03 15.31 7.36
N SER A 210 -10.12 16.38 6.57
CA SER A 210 -9.32 17.59 6.79
C SER A 210 -9.62 18.30 8.13
N PRO A 211 -8.60 18.82 8.83
CA PRO A 211 -8.81 19.69 9.99
C PRO A 211 -9.55 20.99 9.62
N TRP A 212 -9.52 21.40 8.36
CA TRP A 212 -10.25 22.58 7.87
C TRP A 212 -11.76 22.36 7.99
N LEU A 213 -12.27 21.24 7.48
CA LEU A 213 -13.70 20.93 7.53
C LEU A 213 -14.19 20.79 8.97
N LYS A 214 -13.38 20.12 9.81
CA LYS A 214 -13.64 19.96 11.26
C LYS A 214 -13.79 21.31 11.97
N ARG A 215 -12.88 22.27 11.70
CA ARG A 215 -12.94 23.64 12.24
C ARG A 215 -14.14 24.42 11.73
N LYS A 216 -14.43 24.35 10.42
CA LYS A 216 -15.55 25.06 9.79
C LYS A 216 -16.91 24.61 10.34
N LEU A 217 -17.06 23.30 10.58
CA LEU A 217 -18.27 22.70 11.13
C LEU A 217 -18.37 22.78 12.67
N LYS A 218 -17.36 23.35 13.35
CA LYS A 218 -17.30 23.47 14.83
C LYS A 218 -17.62 22.15 15.55
N LEU A 219 -17.06 21.05 15.05
CA LEU A 219 -17.35 19.71 15.57
C LEU A 219 -16.76 19.52 16.97
N THR A 220 -17.62 19.16 17.93
CA THR A 220 -17.21 18.73 19.28
C THR A 220 -16.58 17.34 19.27
N TYR A 221 -17.10 16.46 18.40
CA TYR A 221 -16.59 15.12 18.14
C TYR A 221 -16.11 15.00 16.70
N SER A 222 -14.91 14.45 16.49
CA SER A 222 -14.43 14.11 15.14
C SER A 222 -13.69 12.78 15.12
N THR A 223 -13.63 12.14 13.96
CA THR A 223 -12.94 10.85 13.84
C THR A 223 -11.44 11.03 14.08
N ALA A 224 -10.90 10.12 14.89
CA ALA A 224 -9.48 9.92 15.06
C ALA A 224 -9.12 8.61 14.34
N VAL A 225 -8.00 8.64 13.62
CA VAL A 225 -7.46 7.52 12.83
C VAL A 225 -6.47 6.74 13.68
N ASP A 226 -6.59 5.41 13.79
CA ASP A 226 -5.66 4.63 14.61
C ASP A 226 -4.35 4.57 13.85
N ILE A 227 -3.36 5.33 14.34
CA ILE A 227 -2.14 5.59 13.60
C ILE A 227 -1.30 4.32 13.48
N ALA A 228 -1.25 3.50 14.53
CA ALA A 228 -0.50 2.24 14.49
C ALA A 228 -1.12 1.30 13.47
N HIS A 229 -2.44 1.13 13.54
CA HIS A 229 -3.19 0.32 12.58
C HIS A 229 -3.00 0.80 11.13
N GLU A 230 -3.12 2.10 10.85
CA GLU A 230 -2.93 2.61 9.48
C GLU A 230 -1.52 2.38 8.95
N ILE A 231 -0.49 2.55 9.79
CA ILE A 231 0.90 2.27 9.40
C ILE A 231 1.05 0.78 9.06
N ASP A 232 0.53 -0.11 9.91
CA ASP A 232 0.56 -1.56 9.68
C ASP A 232 -0.17 -1.96 8.40
N ARG A 233 -1.34 -1.37 8.12
CA ARG A 233 -2.12 -1.67 6.91
C ARG A 233 -1.42 -1.19 5.63
N MET A 234 -0.79 -0.01 5.65
CA MET A 234 0.00 0.47 4.52
C MET A 234 1.23 -0.39 4.27
N ALA A 235 1.93 -0.78 5.34
CA ALA A 235 3.05 -1.71 5.25
C ALA A 235 2.61 -3.08 4.71
N ALA A 236 1.49 -3.62 5.20
CA ALA A 236 0.94 -4.88 4.68
C ALA A 236 0.62 -4.80 3.18
N PHE A 237 0.04 -3.69 2.71
CA PHE A 237 -0.19 -3.49 1.29
C PHE A 237 1.11 -3.36 0.48
N PHE A 238 2.13 -2.70 1.04
CA PHE A 238 3.46 -2.67 0.42
C PHE A 238 4.06 -4.08 0.28
N ILE A 239 3.90 -4.94 1.29
CA ILE A 239 4.30 -6.35 1.20
C ILE A 239 3.53 -7.10 0.11
N ILE A 240 2.23 -6.83 -0.11
CA ILE A 240 1.46 -7.43 -1.21
C ILE A 240 2.12 -7.11 -2.57
N ILE A 241 2.52 -5.85 -2.76
CA ILE A 241 3.19 -5.42 -4.00
C ILE A 241 4.52 -6.16 -4.18
N LEU A 242 5.31 -6.29 -3.13
CA LEU A 242 6.55 -7.08 -3.18
C LEU A 242 6.30 -8.59 -3.37
N GLY A 243 5.17 -9.08 -2.86
CA GLY A 243 4.72 -10.45 -3.04
C GLY A 243 4.58 -10.82 -4.53
N GLU A 244 4.15 -9.88 -5.36
CA GLU A 244 4.05 -10.09 -6.81
C GLU A 244 5.42 -10.31 -7.48
N PHE A 245 6.48 -9.61 -7.02
CA PHE A 245 7.84 -9.81 -7.52
C PHE A 245 8.29 -11.26 -7.28
N VAL A 246 8.03 -11.77 -6.08
CA VAL A 246 8.46 -13.10 -5.64
C VAL A 246 7.59 -14.20 -6.25
N TYR A 247 6.27 -13.96 -6.34
CA TYR A 247 5.32 -14.89 -6.95
C TYR A 247 5.69 -15.16 -8.41
N SER A 248 5.90 -14.11 -9.20
CA SER A 248 6.10 -14.20 -10.64
C SER A 248 7.45 -14.80 -11.07
N VAL A 249 8.46 -14.84 -10.18
CA VAL A 249 9.73 -15.56 -10.45
C VAL A 249 9.68 -17.05 -10.07
N ILE A 250 8.61 -17.51 -9.41
CA ILE A 250 8.43 -18.92 -9.00
C ILE A 250 7.36 -19.60 -9.85
N VAL A 251 6.21 -18.96 -10.03
CA VAL A 251 5.06 -19.60 -10.69
C VAL A 251 5.30 -19.81 -12.18
N GLY A 252 5.07 -21.05 -12.63
CA GLY A 252 5.32 -21.47 -14.00
C GLY A 252 6.78 -21.75 -14.30
N ASP A 253 7.60 -22.02 -13.28
CA ASP A 253 9.00 -22.45 -13.37
C ASP A 253 9.87 -21.58 -14.31
N PRO A 254 9.77 -20.24 -14.24
CA PRO A 254 10.33 -19.34 -15.26
C PRO A 254 11.86 -19.26 -15.24
N ALA A 255 12.48 -19.64 -14.12
CA ALA A 255 13.93 -19.66 -13.97
C ALA A 255 14.59 -20.83 -14.73
N GLY A 256 13.83 -21.83 -15.19
CA GLY A 256 14.38 -23.03 -15.83
C GLY A 256 15.07 -24.00 -14.86
N VAL A 257 15.62 -25.09 -15.40
CA VAL A 257 16.20 -26.18 -14.60
C VAL A 257 17.69 -25.94 -14.34
N GLY A 258 18.09 -25.82 -13.07
CA GLY A 258 19.48 -25.69 -12.64
C GLY A 258 19.96 -24.24 -12.48
N LEU A 259 21.28 -24.04 -12.54
CA LEU A 259 21.90 -22.70 -12.42
C LEU A 259 21.94 -22.02 -13.80
N THR A 260 20.85 -21.35 -14.15
CA THR A 260 20.65 -20.67 -15.44
C THR A 260 20.78 -19.14 -15.31
N LEU A 261 20.78 -18.43 -16.45
CA LEU A 261 20.61 -16.97 -16.46
C LEU A 261 19.22 -16.54 -15.96
N GLY A 262 18.19 -17.37 -16.19
CA GLY A 262 16.85 -17.19 -15.63
C GLY A 262 16.88 -17.17 -14.10
N TYR A 263 17.62 -18.11 -13.49
CA TYR A 263 17.84 -18.14 -12.04
C TYR A 263 18.57 -16.90 -11.53
N ALA A 264 19.60 -16.41 -12.25
CA ALA A 264 20.28 -15.17 -11.89
C ALA A 264 19.32 -13.96 -11.86
N LYS A 265 18.49 -13.81 -12.90
CA LYS A 265 17.46 -12.76 -12.98
C LYS A 265 16.39 -12.89 -11.87
N ALA A 266 16.01 -14.12 -11.52
CA ALA A 266 15.10 -14.39 -10.40
C ALA A 266 15.72 -13.96 -9.06
N ALA A 267 16.99 -14.29 -8.83
CA ALA A 267 17.74 -13.87 -7.65
C ALA A 267 17.91 -12.35 -7.59
N PHE A 268 18.19 -11.68 -8.72
CA PHE A 268 18.24 -10.22 -8.78
C PHE A 268 16.90 -9.58 -8.40
N THR A 269 15.78 -10.11 -8.91
CA THR A 269 14.43 -9.63 -8.58
C THR A 269 14.12 -9.80 -7.09
N LEU A 270 14.50 -10.95 -6.51
CA LEU A 270 14.36 -11.18 -5.07
C LEU A 270 15.18 -10.19 -4.24
N ILE A 271 16.43 -9.91 -4.63
CA ILE A 271 17.28 -8.92 -3.96
C ILE A 271 16.67 -7.53 -4.05
N ILE A 272 16.15 -7.13 -5.22
CA ILE A 272 15.46 -5.85 -5.40
C ILE A 272 14.25 -5.75 -4.44
N ALA A 273 13.40 -6.78 -4.40
CA ALA A 273 12.24 -6.81 -3.52
C ALA A 273 12.64 -6.74 -2.03
N PHE A 274 13.71 -7.46 -1.65
CA PHE A 274 14.26 -7.43 -0.31
C PHE A 274 14.81 -6.04 0.07
N CYS A 275 15.57 -5.41 -0.82
CA CYS A 275 16.07 -4.05 -0.63
C CYS A 275 14.93 -3.03 -0.51
N LEU A 276 13.89 -3.15 -1.34
CA LEU A 276 12.70 -2.29 -1.27
C LEU A 276 11.98 -2.42 0.07
N ASN A 277 11.78 -3.65 0.55
CA ASN A 277 11.20 -3.88 1.88
C ASN A 277 12.03 -3.20 2.97
N TRP A 278 13.35 -3.38 2.93
CA TRP A 278 14.27 -2.79 3.89
C TRP A 278 14.15 -1.26 3.92
N ILE A 279 14.19 -0.61 2.76
CA ILE A 279 14.10 0.84 2.59
C ILE A 279 12.75 1.36 3.11
N TYR A 280 11.65 0.68 2.79
CA TYR A 280 10.31 1.09 3.19
C TYR A 280 10.11 0.99 4.72
N VAL A 281 10.45 -0.15 5.32
CA VAL A 281 10.29 -0.40 6.77
C VAL A 281 11.21 0.51 7.58
N SER A 282 12.39 0.85 7.05
CA SER A 282 13.33 1.75 7.72
C SER A 282 12.85 3.21 7.77
N GLY A 283 11.82 3.60 7.03
CA GLY A 283 11.31 4.98 7.09
C GLY A 283 12.34 5.99 6.56
N ASP A 284 12.79 6.87 7.47
CA ASP A 284 13.89 7.81 7.24
C ASP A 284 15.25 7.33 7.82
N GLY A 285 15.32 6.12 8.37
CA GLY A 285 16.53 5.49 8.90
C GLY A 285 17.09 6.15 10.16
N SER A 286 16.27 6.91 10.90
CA SER A 286 16.69 7.57 12.15
C SER A 286 16.33 6.75 13.38
N LEU A 287 17.05 6.97 14.49
CA LEU A 287 16.77 6.32 15.78
C LEU A 287 15.45 6.82 16.37
N GLU A 288 15.32 8.14 16.52
CA GLU A 288 14.06 8.79 16.87
C GLU A 288 13.54 9.65 15.71
N ALA A 289 12.37 9.27 15.20
CA ALA A 289 11.67 10.01 14.17
C ALA A 289 10.17 10.13 14.49
N THR A 290 9.62 11.31 14.25
CA THR A 290 8.15 11.48 14.23
C THR A 290 7.62 11.05 12.87
N HIS A 291 6.77 10.02 12.88
CA HIS A 291 6.07 9.53 11.69
C HIS A 291 5.23 10.64 11.00
N PRO A 292 5.14 10.68 9.66
CA PRO A 292 4.37 11.68 8.90
C PRO A 292 2.93 11.89 9.39
N ILE A 293 2.24 10.79 9.73
CA ILE A 293 0.85 10.82 10.23
C ILE A 293 0.77 11.52 11.60
N ARG A 294 1.77 11.36 12.46
CA ARG A 294 1.83 11.96 13.80
C ARG A 294 2.29 13.42 13.77
N ARG A 295 3.00 13.83 12.72
CA ARG A 295 3.61 15.17 12.59
C ARG A 295 2.59 16.27 12.32
N SER A 296 1.74 16.10 11.31
CA SER A 296 0.73 17.10 10.92
C SER A 296 -0.30 16.49 9.97
N ALA A 297 -1.47 17.11 9.84
CA ALA A 297 -2.47 16.66 8.87
C ALA A 297 -1.98 16.72 7.42
N TRP A 298 -1.17 17.72 7.06
CA TRP A 298 -0.63 17.85 5.71
C TRP A 298 0.35 16.71 5.38
N THR A 299 1.23 16.36 6.31
CA THR A 299 2.16 15.24 6.13
C THR A 299 1.45 13.89 6.19
N ALA A 300 0.35 13.78 6.93
CA ALA A 300 -0.52 12.60 6.91
C ALA A 300 -1.19 12.42 5.53
N PHE A 301 -1.78 13.48 4.97
CA PHE A 301 -2.38 13.43 3.62
C PHE A 301 -1.33 13.14 2.56
N ALA A 302 -0.17 13.80 2.61
CA ALA A 302 0.93 13.53 1.71
C ALA A 302 1.36 12.05 1.80
N PHE A 303 1.48 11.50 3.00
CA PHE A 303 1.76 10.08 3.20
C PHE A 303 0.69 9.21 2.51
N PHE A 304 -0.59 9.35 2.83
CA PHE A 304 -1.63 8.49 2.25
C PHE A 304 -1.77 8.62 0.72
N LEU A 305 -1.77 9.85 0.20
CA LEU A 305 -1.89 10.11 -1.24
C LEU A 305 -0.68 9.60 -2.04
N LEU A 306 0.50 9.58 -1.43
CA LEU A 306 1.72 9.09 -2.05
C LEU A 306 1.74 7.58 -2.22
N HIS A 307 1.00 6.82 -1.39
CA HIS A 307 1.01 5.36 -1.48
C HIS A 307 0.34 4.85 -2.76
N LEU A 308 -0.64 5.56 -3.33
CA LEU A 308 -1.27 5.15 -4.60
C LEU A 308 -0.26 5.12 -5.77
N PRO A 309 0.42 6.23 -6.13
CA PRO A 309 1.41 6.21 -7.19
C PRO A 309 2.63 5.34 -6.86
N LEU A 310 3.07 5.32 -5.59
CA LEU A 310 4.14 4.43 -5.10
C LEU A 310 3.83 2.96 -5.39
N SER A 311 2.60 2.55 -5.07
CA SER A 311 2.12 1.17 -5.23
C SER A 311 2.02 0.78 -6.69
N ALA A 312 1.37 1.64 -7.50
CA ALA A 312 1.21 1.43 -8.92
C ALA A 312 2.57 1.30 -9.64
N SER A 313 3.51 2.19 -9.32
CA SER A 313 4.81 2.22 -10.00
C SER A 313 5.68 1.00 -9.64
N PHE A 314 5.75 0.62 -8.37
CA PHE A 314 6.54 -0.55 -7.97
C PHE A 314 5.93 -1.86 -8.44
N LEU A 315 4.60 -1.95 -8.50
CA LEU A 315 3.93 -3.13 -9.04
C LEU A 315 4.31 -3.37 -10.50
N ILE A 316 4.26 -2.33 -11.35
CA ILE A 316 4.70 -2.45 -12.75
C ILE A 316 6.18 -2.81 -12.82
N GLY A 317 7.05 -2.02 -12.18
CA GLY A 317 8.51 -2.22 -12.27
C GLY A 317 8.94 -3.59 -11.75
N GLY A 318 8.30 -4.05 -10.67
CA GLY A 318 8.53 -5.37 -10.09
C GLY A 318 8.05 -6.53 -10.94
N HIS A 319 6.87 -6.38 -11.54
CA HIS A 319 6.35 -7.40 -12.44
C HIS A 319 7.25 -7.54 -13.69
N ILE A 320 7.69 -6.43 -14.30
CA ILE A 320 8.66 -6.49 -15.41
C ILE A 320 10.00 -7.10 -14.97
N ALA A 321 10.47 -6.77 -13.76
CA ALA A 321 11.65 -7.41 -13.19
C ALA A 321 11.48 -8.94 -13.08
N ALA A 322 10.31 -9.41 -12.65
CA ALA A 322 10.02 -10.82 -12.49
C ALA A 322 9.92 -11.58 -13.83
N ILE A 323 9.17 -11.05 -14.81
CA ILE A 323 9.04 -11.69 -16.14
C ILE A 323 10.35 -11.69 -16.92
N SER A 324 11.31 -10.81 -16.58
CA SER A 324 12.65 -10.79 -17.17
C SER A 324 13.32 -12.17 -17.14
N THR A 325 12.98 -13.02 -16.16
CA THR A 325 13.45 -14.40 -16.05
C THR A 325 13.26 -15.22 -17.33
N ARG A 326 12.17 -14.99 -18.06
CA ARG A 326 11.79 -15.67 -19.31
C ARG A 326 12.28 -14.98 -20.58
N LEU A 327 12.83 -13.76 -20.47
CA LEU A 327 13.18 -12.91 -21.60
C LEU A 327 14.69 -12.88 -21.84
N ASP A 328 15.12 -13.09 -23.08
CA ASP A 328 16.53 -12.93 -23.46
C ASP A 328 16.86 -11.45 -23.71
N GLU A 329 15.96 -10.73 -24.37
CA GLU A 329 16.05 -9.29 -24.63
C GLU A 329 14.74 -8.61 -24.24
N PHE A 330 14.82 -7.47 -23.57
CA PHE A 330 13.65 -6.62 -23.32
C PHE A 330 13.26 -5.85 -24.57
N GLU A 331 11.95 -5.80 -24.83
CA GLU A 331 11.37 -4.81 -25.74
C GLU A 331 11.56 -3.40 -25.18
N GLU A 332 11.57 -2.39 -26.06
CA GLU A 332 11.74 -0.98 -25.65
C GLU A 332 10.73 -0.58 -24.57
N GLY A 333 9.45 -0.92 -24.77
CA GLY A 333 8.40 -0.65 -23.81
C GLY A 333 8.65 -1.28 -22.44
N GLN A 334 9.08 -2.55 -22.40
CA GLN A 334 9.37 -3.26 -21.15
C GLN A 334 10.51 -2.59 -20.38
N ARG A 335 11.56 -2.12 -21.06
CA ARG A 335 12.67 -1.36 -20.43
C ARG A 335 12.15 -0.09 -19.78
N TRP A 336 11.31 0.67 -20.49
CA TRP A 336 10.70 1.89 -19.96
C TRP A 336 9.75 1.62 -18.79
N LEU A 337 8.98 0.54 -18.83
CA LEU A 337 8.12 0.15 -17.71
C LEU A 337 8.93 -0.28 -16.48
N LEU A 338 10.04 -1.01 -16.66
CA LEU A 338 10.94 -1.41 -15.58
C LEU A 338 11.62 -0.20 -14.94
N GLY A 339 12.34 0.60 -15.72
CA GLY A 339 13.07 1.78 -15.23
C GLY A 339 12.13 2.88 -14.75
N GLY A 340 11.04 3.12 -15.47
CA GLY A 340 9.97 4.06 -15.12
C GLY A 340 9.26 3.68 -13.83
N GLY A 341 8.81 2.43 -13.71
CA GLY A 341 8.10 1.92 -12.54
C GLY A 341 8.96 1.95 -11.28
N LEU A 342 10.17 1.38 -11.34
CA LEU A 342 11.10 1.41 -10.20
C LEU A 342 11.59 2.83 -9.90
N GLY A 343 11.83 3.66 -10.90
CA GLY A 343 12.28 5.05 -10.73
C GLY A 343 11.23 5.96 -10.10
N VAL A 344 9.98 5.94 -10.58
CA VAL A 344 8.85 6.68 -9.98
C VAL A 344 8.58 6.18 -8.55
N GLY A 345 8.63 4.86 -8.33
CA GLY A 345 8.49 4.28 -6.99
C GLY A 345 9.57 4.77 -6.04
N MET A 346 10.82 4.79 -6.49
CA MET A 346 11.95 5.31 -5.70
C MET A 346 11.85 6.80 -5.42
N PHE A 347 11.37 7.59 -6.39
CA PHE A 347 11.06 9.01 -6.16
C PHE A 347 9.97 9.16 -5.09
N CYS A 348 8.95 8.31 -5.10
CA CYS A 348 7.94 8.30 -4.04
C CYS A 348 8.55 7.89 -2.69
N LEU A 349 9.44 6.89 -2.61
CA LEU A 349 10.15 6.55 -1.37
C LEU A 349 11.07 7.65 -0.86
N TRP A 350 11.61 8.48 -1.74
CA TRP A 350 12.34 9.68 -1.35
C TRP A 350 11.42 10.69 -0.66
N ILE A 351 10.28 11.03 -1.28
CA ILE A 351 9.27 11.91 -0.66
C ILE A 351 8.83 11.34 0.69
N TYR A 352 8.52 10.04 0.73
CA TYR A 352 8.12 9.31 1.93
C TYR A 352 9.12 9.52 3.08
N GLY A 353 10.42 9.29 2.84
CA GLY A 353 11.47 9.52 3.84
C GLY A 353 11.58 10.99 4.25
N MET A 354 11.42 11.93 3.30
CA MET A 354 11.46 13.36 3.58
C MET A 354 10.30 13.86 4.45
N LEU A 355 9.14 13.18 4.44
CA LEU A 355 7.98 13.54 5.26
C LEU A 355 8.21 13.35 6.77
N TYR A 356 9.09 12.42 7.17
CA TYR A 356 9.42 12.19 8.58
C TYR A 356 10.09 13.43 9.21
N ARG A 357 10.00 13.57 10.52
CA ARG A 357 10.78 14.56 11.27
C ARG A 357 11.79 13.86 12.16
N THR A 358 13.06 13.96 11.80
CA THR A 358 14.20 13.40 12.53
C THR A 358 14.56 14.26 13.73
N HIS A 359 14.97 13.63 14.84
CA HIS A 359 15.36 14.32 16.08
C HIS A 359 16.86 14.17 16.39
N ASP A 360 17.54 13.14 15.85
CA ASP A 360 18.91 12.76 16.23
C ASP A 360 19.96 12.96 15.12
N GLU A 361 19.90 14.07 14.37
CA GLU A 361 20.79 14.29 13.22
C GLU A 361 22.29 14.30 13.60
N ASP A 362 22.63 14.61 14.86
CA ASP A 362 24.00 14.80 15.32
C ASP A 362 24.74 13.51 15.71
N CYS A 363 24.01 12.43 16.00
CA CYS A 363 24.57 11.18 16.51
C CYS A 363 24.97 10.19 15.40
N LEU A 364 24.38 10.33 14.21
CA LEU A 364 24.54 9.41 13.09
C LEU A 364 25.73 9.79 12.19
N ILE A 365 26.27 8.84 11.44
CA ILE A 365 27.38 9.07 10.50
C ILE A 365 26.98 10.09 9.43
N MET A 366 25.74 10.00 8.92
CA MET A 366 25.18 10.93 7.96
C MET A 366 23.88 11.55 8.48
N SER A 367 23.72 12.86 8.24
CA SER A 367 22.45 13.53 8.46
C SER A 367 21.39 13.07 7.44
N LYS A 368 20.12 13.37 7.73
CA LYS A 368 18.99 12.88 6.95
C LYS A 368 19.09 13.19 5.45
N THR A 369 19.39 14.44 5.10
CA THR A 369 19.35 14.92 3.70
C THR A 369 20.32 14.17 2.78
N PRO A 370 21.62 14.04 3.07
CA PRO A 370 22.53 13.27 2.21
C PRO A 370 22.29 11.75 2.27
N ARG A 371 21.77 11.22 3.39
CA ARG A 371 21.42 9.80 3.52
C ARG A 371 20.24 9.43 2.62
N ILE A 372 19.10 10.08 2.83
CA ILE A 372 17.85 9.83 2.08
C ILE A 372 17.89 10.44 0.68
N GLY A 373 18.66 11.50 0.46
CA GLY A 373 18.82 12.14 -0.85
C GLY A 373 19.37 11.20 -1.92
N MET A 374 20.07 10.12 -1.54
CA MET A 374 20.52 9.10 -2.47
C MET A 374 19.35 8.36 -3.14
N ARG A 375 18.18 8.24 -2.49
CA ARG A 375 16.96 7.72 -3.12
C ARG A 375 16.57 8.52 -4.37
N LEU A 376 16.70 9.85 -4.31
CA LEU A 376 16.40 10.73 -5.45
C LEU A 376 17.41 10.54 -6.58
N VAL A 377 18.70 10.40 -6.26
CA VAL A 377 19.75 10.15 -7.25
C VAL A 377 19.50 8.82 -7.96
N VAL A 378 19.25 7.75 -7.20
CA VAL A 378 18.93 6.43 -7.74
C VAL A 378 17.64 6.46 -8.57
N ALA A 379 16.61 7.19 -8.12
CA ALA A 379 15.38 7.38 -8.89
C ALA A 379 15.65 8.02 -10.26
N ILE A 380 16.47 9.07 -10.32
CA ILE A 380 16.84 9.73 -11.59
C ILE A 380 17.62 8.77 -12.49
N ILE A 381 18.57 8.01 -11.93
CA ILE A 381 19.32 7.01 -12.70
C ILE A 381 18.37 5.97 -13.29
N LEU A 382 17.48 5.39 -12.48
CA LEU A 382 16.50 4.39 -12.93
C LEU A 382 15.56 4.93 -14.02
N LEU A 383 15.13 6.19 -13.92
CA LEU A 383 14.30 6.85 -14.95
C LEU A 383 15.05 7.07 -16.27
N SER A 384 16.37 7.28 -16.20
CA SER A 384 17.22 7.51 -17.38
C SER A 384 17.79 6.23 -17.99
N LEU A 385 17.85 5.14 -17.23
CA LEU A 385 18.45 3.86 -17.64
C LEU A 385 17.82 3.26 -18.92
N PRO A 386 16.50 3.36 -19.17
CA PRO A 386 15.91 2.87 -20.41
C PRO A 386 16.43 3.59 -21.67
N ALA A 387 16.95 4.82 -21.55
CA ALA A 387 17.41 5.63 -22.68
C ALA A 387 18.84 5.31 -23.13
N THR A 388 19.63 4.59 -22.33
CA THR A 388 20.98 4.15 -22.71
C THR A 388 20.86 2.91 -23.61
N ASN A 389 20.79 3.14 -24.91
CA ASN A 389 20.49 2.13 -25.93
C ASN A 389 21.75 1.38 -26.43
N ASP A 390 21.58 0.05 -26.56
CA ASP A 390 22.08 -0.85 -27.63
C ASP A 390 22.95 -2.06 -27.24
N ASP A 391 23.66 -2.08 -26.10
CA ASP A 391 24.60 -3.18 -25.80
C ASP A 391 24.28 -4.02 -24.53
N LEU A 392 23.30 -3.62 -23.70
CA LEU A 392 23.02 -4.30 -22.43
C LEU A 392 22.03 -5.46 -22.62
N SER A 393 22.46 -6.68 -22.28
CA SER A 393 21.54 -7.81 -22.19
C SER A 393 20.52 -7.60 -21.06
N THR A 394 19.38 -8.30 -21.11
CA THR A 394 18.38 -8.29 -20.02
C THR A 394 19.02 -8.63 -18.66
N THR A 395 20.00 -9.55 -18.66
CA THR A 395 20.72 -9.94 -17.45
C THR A 395 21.57 -8.79 -16.91
N ASP A 396 22.30 -8.09 -17.78
CA ASP A 396 23.13 -6.94 -17.37
C ASP A 396 22.27 -5.78 -16.87
N PHE A 397 21.15 -5.52 -17.55
CA PHE A 397 20.18 -4.52 -17.13
C PHE A 397 19.65 -4.81 -15.71
N MET A 398 19.23 -6.05 -15.46
CA MET A 398 18.76 -6.49 -14.15
C MET A 398 19.87 -6.44 -13.09
N ALA A 399 21.11 -6.79 -13.45
CA ALA A 399 22.26 -6.70 -12.56
C ALA A 399 22.56 -5.24 -12.15
N VAL A 400 22.48 -4.29 -13.09
CA VAL A 400 22.63 -2.85 -12.81
C VAL A 400 21.54 -2.36 -11.87
N VAL A 401 20.28 -2.67 -12.16
CA VAL A 401 19.14 -2.30 -11.29
C VAL A 401 19.33 -2.86 -9.88
N MET A 402 19.61 -4.16 -9.76
CA MET A 402 19.87 -4.80 -8.47
C MET A 402 21.03 -4.13 -7.72
N SER A 403 22.13 -3.83 -8.43
CA SER A 403 23.31 -3.18 -7.84
C SER A 403 22.99 -1.77 -7.30
N LEU A 404 22.14 -1.01 -7.99
CA LEU A 404 21.68 0.31 -7.52
C LEU A 404 20.87 0.20 -6.22
N PHE A 405 19.96 -0.77 -6.12
CA PHE A 405 19.19 -1.01 -4.90
C PHE A 405 20.06 -1.50 -3.74
N ALA A 406 20.98 -2.45 -4.00
CA ALA A 406 21.91 -2.95 -3.00
C ALA A 406 22.84 -1.83 -2.50
N PHE A 407 23.40 -1.03 -3.42
CA PHE A 407 24.19 0.15 -3.09
C PHE A 407 23.41 1.13 -2.20
N LEU A 408 22.15 1.42 -2.54
CA LEU A 408 21.32 2.33 -1.78
C LEU A 408 21.03 1.84 -0.36
N VAL A 409 20.73 0.54 -0.19
CA VAL A 409 20.53 -0.05 1.15
C VAL A 409 21.81 0.05 1.98
N ILE A 410 22.97 -0.27 1.39
CA ILE A 410 24.26 -0.16 2.07
C ILE A 410 24.53 1.30 2.44
N TRP A 411 24.29 2.25 1.53
CA TRP A 411 24.46 3.68 1.76
C TRP A 411 23.62 4.16 2.94
N GLU A 412 22.33 3.83 2.98
CA GLU A 412 21.45 4.24 4.06
C GLU A 412 21.75 3.54 5.38
N THR A 413 22.10 2.26 5.34
CA THR A 413 22.44 1.49 6.55
C THR A 413 23.72 2.02 7.17
N VAL A 414 24.79 2.19 6.38
CA VAL A 414 26.06 2.76 6.87
C VAL A 414 25.87 4.20 7.32
N GLY A 415 25.15 5.03 6.56
CA GLY A 415 24.85 6.41 6.95
C GLY A 415 23.96 6.53 8.19
N GLY A 416 23.18 5.50 8.49
CA GLY A 416 22.31 5.38 9.67
C GLY A 416 22.99 4.82 10.91
N LEU A 417 24.26 4.41 10.84
CA LEU A 417 25.02 3.98 12.02
C LEU A 417 25.37 5.17 12.92
N LEU A 418 25.57 4.90 14.21
CA LEU A 418 26.13 5.87 15.16
C LEU A 418 27.59 6.21 14.81
N LYS A 419 28.02 7.42 15.12
CA LYS A 419 29.44 7.80 15.03
C LYS A 419 30.29 6.89 15.92
N GLY A 420 31.36 6.33 15.36
CA GLY A 420 32.21 5.36 16.06
C GLY A 420 31.68 3.92 16.04
N ALA A 421 30.69 3.62 15.20
CA ALA A 421 30.18 2.26 15.04
C ALA A 421 31.27 1.26 14.67
N GLN A 422 31.19 0.07 15.27
CA GLN A 422 32.03 -1.08 14.98
C GLN A 422 31.29 -2.04 14.05
N VAL A 423 32.05 -2.81 13.26
CA VAL A 423 31.47 -3.75 12.29
C VAL A 423 30.79 -4.94 12.96
N PHE A 424 31.29 -5.35 14.13
CA PHE A 424 30.80 -6.52 14.84
C PHE A 424 30.45 -6.16 16.28
N GLU A 425 29.29 -6.62 16.73
CA GLU A 425 28.91 -6.57 18.14
C GLU A 425 29.71 -7.63 18.92
N PRO A 426 30.36 -7.27 20.05
CA PRO A 426 31.05 -8.24 20.86
C PRO A 426 30.06 -9.22 21.50
N TRP A 427 30.27 -10.52 21.32
CA TRP A 427 29.42 -11.56 21.92
C TRP A 427 29.70 -11.69 23.42
N THR A 428 28.97 -10.92 24.25
CA THR A 428 29.15 -10.84 25.71
C THR A 428 28.35 -11.89 26.50
N ASP A 429 27.26 -12.42 25.96
CA ASP A 429 26.34 -13.34 26.66
C ASP A 429 26.48 -14.80 26.20
N ARG A 430 27.73 -15.28 26.09
CA ARG A 430 28.01 -16.66 25.66
C ARG A 430 27.76 -17.71 26.75
N ASN A 431 27.72 -17.27 28.00
CA ASN A 431 27.53 -18.14 29.14
C ASN A 431 26.04 -18.23 29.49
N PRO A 432 25.58 -19.38 30.01
CA PRO A 432 24.20 -19.51 30.47
C PRO A 432 23.90 -18.44 31.53
N PRO A 433 22.66 -17.89 31.56
CA PRO A 433 22.26 -16.96 32.60
C PRO A 433 22.48 -17.63 33.97
N LEU A 434 23.06 -16.89 34.91
CA LEU A 434 23.30 -17.37 36.26
C LEU A 434 21.98 -17.90 36.85
N SER A 435 21.98 -19.14 37.34
CA SER A 435 20.82 -19.70 38.02
C SER A 435 20.54 -18.91 39.30
N ASP A 436 19.27 -18.61 39.57
CA ASP A 436 18.76 -17.89 40.76
C ASP A 436 19.22 -18.47 42.13
N THR A 437 19.96 -19.58 42.14
CA THR A 437 20.55 -20.20 43.32
C THR A 437 21.86 -19.55 43.81
N GLU A 438 22.48 -18.63 43.06
CA GLU A 438 23.77 -18.02 43.47
C GLU A 438 23.65 -16.59 44.05
N THR A 439 22.46 -15.99 44.13
CA THR A 439 22.26 -14.67 44.77
C THR A 439 21.91 -14.75 46.26
N GLY A 440 22.22 -15.88 46.91
CA GLY A 440 21.86 -16.15 48.30
C GLY A 440 23.01 -16.67 49.15
N GLU A 441 24.15 -15.96 49.19
CA GLU A 441 25.13 -16.04 50.30
C GLU A 441 25.67 -14.65 50.67
#